data_AF-A0A938TG27-F1
#
_entry.id   AF-A0A938TG27-F1
#
_cell.length_a   1.000
_cell.length_b   1.000
_cell.length_c   1.000
_cell.angle_alpha   90.00
_cell.angle_beta   90.00
_cell.angle_gamma   90.00
#
_symmetry.space_group_name_H-M   'P 1'
#
loop_
_entity.id
_entity.type
_entity.pdbx_description
1 polymer ?
#
loop_
_entity_poly.entity_id
_entity_poly.type
_entity_poly.pdbx_seq_one_letter_code
_entity_poly.pdbx_strand_id
1 'polypeptide(L)'
;RVMMNAELISKNQSKIIIPTVYRDDYLLTLKRLTNLPVRQAGQKDPAPYVDMLSRAHQFSENLHFENYDNFYDYLNVHNAFYESEEGKHLKVD
;
A
#
# COMPACT_ATOMS: atom_id res chain seq x y z
N ARG A 1 -0.88 6.82 -7.94
CA ARG A 1 -1.74 6.91 -6.73
C ARG A 1 -3.00 7.77 -6.97
N VAL A 2 -2.89 9.05 -7.34
CA VAL A 2 -4.08 9.92 -7.53
C VAL A 2 -5.11 9.34 -8.52
N MET A 3 -4.69 9.00 -9.74
CA MET A 3 -5.58 8.43 -10.75
C MET A 3 -6.18 7.08 -10.30
N MET A 4 -5.35 6.20 -9.73
CA MET A 4 -5.82 4.91 -9.17
C MET A 4 -6.88 5.12 -8.07
N ASN A 5 -6.66 6.05 -7.14
CA ASN A 5 -7.65 6.37 -6.11
C ASN A 5 -8.90 7.02 -6.71
N ALA A 6 -8.77 7.82 -7.77
CA ALA A 6 -9.93 8.36 -8.48
C ALA A 6 -10.79 7.24 -9.09
N GLU A 7 -10.17 6.23 -9.70
CA GLU A 7 -10.88 5.06 -10.23
C GLU A 7 -11.58 4.28 -9.11
N LEU A 8 -10.89 3.99 -8.01
CA LEU A 8 -11.47 3.31 -6.84
C LEU A 8 -12.68 4.07 -6.27
N ILE A 9 -12.55 5.38 -6.07
CA ILE A 9 -13.64 6.24 -5.57
C ILE A 9 -14.82 6.23 -6.55
N SER A 10 -14.57 6.27 -7.87
CA SER A 10 -15.63 6.21 -8.88
C SER A 10 -16.44 4.90 -8.83
N LYS A 11 -15.88 3.86 -8.23
CA LYS A 11 -16.49 2.54 -8.00
C LYS A 11 -16.92 2.31 -6.54
N ASN A 12 -17.00 3.38 -5.73
CA ASN A 12 -17.32 3.31 -4.29
C ASN A 12 -16.40 2.35 -3.51
N GLN A 13 -15.14 2.20 -3.92
CA GLN A 13 -14.13 1.44 -3.18
C GLN A 13 -13.34 2.37 -2.25
N SER A 14 -12.70 1.78 -1.23
CA SER A 14 -11.85 2.53 -0.30
C SER A 14 -10.63 3.08 -1.04
N LYS A 15 -10.09 4.21 -0.57
CA LYS A 15 -8.88 4.80 -1.16
C LYS A 15 -7.67 4.00 -0.68
N ILE A 16 -6.67 3.81 -1.51
CA ILE A 16 -5.39 3.26 -1.05
C ILE A 16 -4.53 4.37 -0.46
N ILE A 17 -4.14 4.18 0.81
CA ILE A 17 -3.13 4.95 1.52
C ILE A 17 -1.90 4.07 1.72
N ILE A 18 -0.73 4.58 1.34
CA ILE A 18 0.56 3.91 1.59
C ILE A 18 1.17 4.58 2.82
N PRO A 19 1.14 3.95 4.01
CA PRO A 19 1.78 4.50 5.20
C PRO A 19 3.32 4.46 5.08
N THR A 20 4.00 5.23 5.92
CA THR A 20 5.47 5.38 5.89
C THR A 20 6.18 4.02 5.95
N VAL A 21 5.75 3.14 6.86
CA VAL A 21 6.33 1.79 7.05
C VAL A 21 6.21 0.88 5.84
N TYR A 22 5.32 1.22 4.89
CA TYR A 22 5.00 0.41 3.70
C TYR A 22 5.57 1.01 2.41
N ARG A 23 6.42 2.04 2.54
CA ARG A 23 7.05 2.74 1.41
C ARG A 23 7.95 1.79 0.60
N ASP A 24 8.73 0.96 1.28
CA ASP A 24 9.73 0.10 0.62
C ASP A 24 9.06 -1.03 -0.16
N ASP A 25 8.05 -1.68 0.41
CA ASP A 25 7.22 -2.66 -0.29
C ASP A 25 6.61 -2.06 -1.57
N TYR A 26 6.05 -0.85 -1.47
CA TYR A 26 5.50 -0.13 -2.61
C TYR A 26 6.57 0.13 -3.69
N LEU A 27 7.74 0.66 -3.31
CA LEU A 27 8.80 1.00 -4.25
C LEU A 27 9.44 -0.25 -4.86
N LEU A 28 9.67 -1.30 -4.09
CA LEU A 28 10.34 -2.52 -4.54
C LEU A 28 9.47 -3.31 -5.52
N THR A 29 8.17 -3.44 -5.24
CA THR A 29 7.23 -4.12 -6.13
C THR A 29 7.00 -3.32 -7.41
N LEU A 30 6.93 -1.99 -7.33
CA LEU A 30 6.88 -1.12 -8.50
C LEU A 30 8.16 -1.25 -9.35
N LYS A 31 9.34 -1.26 -8.71
CA LYS A 31 10.62 -1.45 -9.38
C LYS A 31 10.69 -2.80 -10.09
N ARG A 32 10.21 -3.89 -9.47
CA ARG A 32 10.11 -5.21 -10.09
C ARG A 32 9.19 -5.20 -11.32
N LEU A 33 8.07 -4.48 -11.25
CA LEU A 33 7.14 -4.32 -12.37
C LEU A 33 7.76 -3.54 -13.55
N THR A 34 8.64 -2.57 -13.29
CA THR A 34 9.19 -1.66 -14.31
C THR A 34 10.57 -2.07 -14.85
N ASN A 35 11.41 -2.73 -14.05
CA ASN A 35 12.84 -2.90 -14.36
C ASN A 35 13.21 -4.25 -14.98
N LEU A 36 12.43 -4.74 -15.95
CA LEU A 36 12.90 -5.86 -16.78
C LEU A 36 13.89 -5.35 -17.83
N PRO A 37 15.11 -5.92 -17.92
CA PRO A 37 16.05 -5.59 -18.99
C PRO A 37 15.39 -5.85 -20.34
N VAL A 38 15.58 -4.94 -21.30
CA VAL A 38 15.09 -4.99 -22.70
C VAL A 38 15.36 -6.34 -23.41
N ARG A 39 16.29 -7.15 -22.89
CA ARG A 39 16.65 -8.47 -23.44
C ARG A 39 15.83 -9.65 -22.90
N GLN A 40 15.07 -9.47 -21.84
CA GLN A 40 14.08 -10.43 -21.34
C GLN A 40 12.69 -9.80 -21.46
N ALA A 41 12.19 -9.66 -22.69
CA ALA A 41 10.79 -9.34 -22.97
C ALA A 41 9.82 -10.50 -22.62
N GLY A 42 10.22 -11.38 -21.68
CA GLY A 42 9.39 -12.42 -21.11
C GLY A 42 8.62 -11.84 -19.94
N GLN A 43 7.33 -11.58 -20.17
CA GLN A 43 6.26 -11.24 -19.23
C GLN A 43 6.63 -10.40 -18.00
N LYS A 44 6.15 -9.14 -17.99
CA LYS A 44 6.00 -8.39 -16.75
C LYS A 44 5.16 -9.22 -15.78
N ASP A 45 5.66 -9.40 -14.57
CA ASP A 45 4.95 -10.08 -13.49
C ASP A 45 4.31 -9.01 -12.56
N PRO A 46 3.00 -8.70 -12.74
CA PRO A 46 2.33 -7.70 -11.92
C PRO A 46 1.90 -8.24 -10.57
N ALA A 47 1.93 -9.56 -10.35
CA ALA A 47 1.34 -10.17 -9.16
C ALA A 47 1.87 -9.55 -7.85
N PRO A 48 3.19 -9.37 -7.65
CA PRO A 48 3.70 -8.75 -6.42
C PRO A 48 3.21 -7.32 -6.18
N TYR A 49 3.01 -6.55 -7.26
CA TYR A 49 2.51 -5.17 -7.15
C TYR A 49 1.02 -5.15 -6.84
N VAL A 50 0.23 -6.05 -7.45
CA VAL A 50 -1.20 -6.20 -7.17
C VAL A 50 -1.43 -6.69 -5.74
N ASP A 51 -0.64 -7.66 -5.27
CA ASP A 51 -0.73 -8.19 -3.90
C ASP A 51 -0.40 -7.11 -2.86
N MET A 52 0.65 -6.32 -3.10
CA MET A 52 1.02 -5.18 -2.27
C MET A 52 -0.10 -4.12 -2.22
N LEU A 53 -0.69 -3.77 -3.38
CA LEU A 53 -1.82 -2.83 -3.41
C LEU A 53 -3.04 -3.36 -2.69
N SER A 54 -3.32 -4.66 -2.78
CA SER A 54 -4.45 -5.31 -2.12
C SER A 54 -4.30 -5.25 -0.60
N ARG A 55 -3.09 -5.49 -0.09
CA ARG A 55 -2.77 -5.33 1.34
C ARG A 55 -2.91 -3.89 1.82
N ALA A 56 -2.46 -2.91 1.03
CA ALA A 56 -2.64 -1.50 1.35
C ALA A 56 -4.11 -1.05 1.29
N HIS A 57 -4.90 -1.60 0.35
CA HIS A 57 -6.34 -1.36 0.27
C HIS A 57 -7.06 -1.87 1.51
N GLN A 58 -6.77 -3.11 1.94
CA GLN A 58 -7.36 -3.71 3.13
C GLN A 58 -7.05 -2.88 4.40
N PHE A 59 -5.79 -2.45 4.58
CA PHE A 59 -5.44 -1.51 5.64
C PHE A 59 -6.26 -0.21 5.58
N SER A 60 -6.46 0.33 4.37
CA SER A 60 -7.14 1.61 4.19
C SER A 60 -8.66 1.52 4.36
N GLU A 61 -9.24 0.36 4.10
CA GLU A 61 -10.67 0.09 4.28
C GLU A 61 -11.10 0.16 5.75
N ASN A 62 -10.19 -0.19 6.66
CA ASN A 62 -10.40 -0.15 8.11
C ASN A 62 -10.10 1.22 8.74
N LEU A 63 -9.78 2.25 7.95
CA LEU A 63 -9.56 3.60 8.46
C LEU A 63 -10.90 4.29 8.74
N HIS A 64 -11.30 4.29 10.01
CA HIS A 64 -12.48 5.01 10.48
C HIS A 64 -12.13 6.44 10.91
N PHE A 65 -12.62 7.43 10.17
CA PHE A 65 -12.29 8.86 10.38
C PHE A 65 -13.22 9.59 11.37
N GLU A 66 -14.19 8.88 11.95
CA GLU A 66 -15.25 9.47 12.80
C GLU A 66 -14.73 9.95 14.16
N ASN A 67 -13.72 9.27 14.69
CA ASN A 67 -13.08 9.59 15.96
C ASN A 67 -11.56 9.64 15.78
N TYR A 68 -10.97 10.79 16.09
CA TYR A 68 -9.53 11.01 15.92
C TYR A 68 -8.68 10.07 16.78
N ASP A 69 -9.05 9.84 18.04
CA ASP A 69 -8.29 9.00 18.95
C ASP A 69 -8.28 7.54 18.46
N ASN A 70 -9.45 7.01 18.09
CA ASN A 70 -9.55 5.66 17.51
C ASN A 70 -8.76 5.54 16.21
N PHE A 71 -8.81 6.55 15.35
CA PHE A 71 -8.04 6.60 14.11
C PHE A 71 -6.53 6.60 14.38
N TYR A 72 -6.08 7.43 15.32
CA TYR A 72 -4.69 7.54 15.70
C TYR A 72 -4.18 6.23 16.33
N ASP A 73 -4.96 5.62 17.22
CA ASP A 73 -4.63 4.33 17.84
C ASP A 73 -4.55 3.22 16.80
N TYR A 74 -5.48 3.20 15.84
CA TYR A 74 -5.45 2.26 14.72
C TYR A 74 -4.12 2.36 13.95
N LEU A 75 -3.70 3.57 13.58
CA LEU A 75 -2.43 3.80 12.87
C LEU A 75 -1.22 3.34 13.69
N ASN A 76 -1.21 3.56 15.00
CA ASN A 76 -0.12 3.13 15.88
C ASN A 76 -0.05 1.60 16.00
N VAL A 77 -1.16 0.93 16.25
CA VAL A 77 -1.22 -0.55 16.35
C VAL A 77 -0.72 -1.20 15.06
N HIS A 78 -1.03 -0.59 13.92
CA HIS A 78 -0.66 -1.08 12.58
C HIS A 78 0.75 -0.69 12.14
N ASN A 79 1.53 -0.05 13.02
CA ASN A 79 2.89 0.43 12.75
C ASN A 79 2.97 1.51 11.63
N ALA A 80 1.88 2.21 11.30
CA ALA A 80 1.82 3.06 10.10
C ALA A 80 2.86 4.21 10.06
N PHE A 81 3.33 4.66 11.23
CA PHE A 81 4.26 5.79 11.37
C PHE A 81 5.75 5.41 11.34
N TYR A 82 6.09 4.14 11.46
CA TYR A 82 7.49 3.71 11.50
C TYR A 82 8.18 3.87 10.14
N GLU A 83 9.47 4.16 10.13
CA GLU A 83 10.26 4.08 8.89
C GLU A 83 10.62 2.62 8.56
N SER A 84 10.82 2.32 7.28
CA SER A 84 11.16 0.97 6.81
C SER A 84 12.44 0.40 7.45
N GLU A 85 13.38 1.28 7.82
CA GLU A 85 14.68 0.92 8.41
C GLU A 85 14.57 0.44 9.87
N GLU A 86 13.44 0.68 10.54
CA GLU A 86 13.23 0.32 11.94
C GLU A 86 12.84 -1.17 12.13
N GLY A 87 12.88 -1.97 11.07
CA GLY A 87 12.56 -3.40 11.10
C GLY A 87 11.09 -3.71 11.41
N LYS A 88 10.22 -2.71 11.27
CA LYS A 88 8.76 -2.84 11.41
C LYS A 88 8.13 -3.08 10.03
N HIS A 89 7.00 -3.77 10.03
CA HIS A 89 6.18 -3.97 8.84
C HIS A 89 4.74 -3.51 9.11
N LEU A 90 4.02 -3.16 8.03
CA LEU A 90 2.59 -2.88 8.09
C LEU A 90 1.85 -4.14 8.55
N LYS A 91 1.20 -4.04 9.71
CA LYS A 91 0.24 -5.07 10.13
C LYS A 91 -1.07 -4.81 9.39
N VAL A 92 -1.74 -5.88 8.99
CA VAL A 92 -3.07 -5.83 8.36
C VAL A 92 -3.86 -6.98 8.98
N ASP A 93 -5.13 -6.72 9.29
CA ASP A 93 -6.04 -7.66 9.95
C ASP A 93 -6.35 -8.92 9.13
#